data_AF-A0A0M3AXP8-F1
#
_entry.id   AF-A0A0M3AXP8-F1
#
_cell.length_a   1.000
_cell.length_b   1.000
_cell.length_c   1.000
_cell.angle_alpha   90.00
_cell.angle_beta   90.00
_cell.angle_gamma   90.00
#
_symmetry.space_group_name_H-M   'P 1'
#
loop_
_entity.id
_entity.type
_entity.pdbx_description
1 polymer ?
#
loop_
_entity_poly.entity_id
_entity_poly.type
_entity_poly.pdbx_seq_one_letter_code
_entity_poly.pdbx_strand_id
1 'polypeptide(L)'
;MIGIVGRVSSRVARAGALAAALAGMTLAPVAAQAQVRTVDPNAAIDSDLAPPPQQGSTPTEPGVDNSVQPGTSYPADNGAASTAAPAGTGATATGAPVTANSPPAAISPGDSYQQDDLIGAAEGVFGKGAEGLAGIIEKILKDQGRPNAYIAGREASGAFVVGLRYGSGTLNHKIEGKREVYWTGPSIGFDVGGNAANTFVLVYNLYDTQDLYHRFPAAEGTAYLVGGFTASYLRWGSVVLIPIRLGVGYRLGVNAGYMKFTEKRNWLPF
;
A
#
# COMPACT_ATOMS: atom_id res chain seq x y z
N MET A 1 20.44 -18.77 -73.65
CA MET A 1 19.40 -19.77 -73.96
C MET A 1 18.98 -20.40 -72.64
N ILE A 2 17.91 -19.94 -71.98
CA ILE A 2 16.48 -20.21 -72.23
C ILE A 2 16.08 -21.66 -71.95
N GLY A 3 15.29 -21.84 -70.88
CA GLY A 3 14.22 -22.86 -70.73
C GLY A 3 14.66 -24.24 -70.21
N ILE A 4 13.90 -25.00 -69.41
CA ILE A 4 12.45 -25.07 -69.15
C ILE A 4 12.19 -25.74 -67.77
N VAL A 5 11.03 -25.39 -67.22
CA VAL A 5 10.37 -25.81 -65.96
C VAL A 5 9.87 -27.26 -65.98
N GLY A 6 9.79 -27.91 -64.81
CA GLY A 6 8.91 -29.06 -64.57
C GLY A 6 8.74 -29.39 -63.07
N ARG A 7 7.62 -28.96 -62.47
CA ARG A 7 7.17 -29.43 -61.14
C ARG A 7 6.51 -30.80 -61.28
N VAL A 8 6.72 -31.69 -60.30
CA VAL A 8 5.69 -32.65 -59.88
C VAL A 8 5.71 -32.80 -58.37
N SER A 9 4.52 -32.64 -57.78
CA SER A 9 4.18 -32.76 -56.38
C SER A 9 3.92 -34.22 -55.99
N SER A 10 4.19 -34.61 -54.75
CA SER A 10 3.48 -35.72 -54.11
C SER A 10 3.34 -35.51 -52.60
N ARG A 11 2.08 -35.41 -52.17
CA ARG A 11 1.63 -35.42 -50.77
C ARG A 11 1.50 -36.87 -50.28
N VAL A 12 1.95 -37.17 -49.07
CA VAL A 12 1.44 -38.25 -48.18
C VAL A 12 1.78 -37.78 -46.75
N ALA A 13 0.90 -37.31 -45.86
CA ALA A 13 -0.35 -37.82 -45.28
C ALA A 13 -0.14 -38.81 -44.10
N ARG A 14 -0.72 -38.41 -42.95
CA ARG A 14 -1.22 -39.21 -41.81
C ARG A 14 -0.19 -39.70 -40.79
N ALA A 15 -0.52 -39.93 -39.52
CA ALA A 15 -1.58 -39.53 -38.59
C ALA A 15 -1.27 -40.28 -37.29
N GLY A 16 -1.55 -39.65 -36.14
CA GLY A 16 -2.00 -40.24 -34.87
C GLY A 16 -1.35 -41.51 -34.29
N ALA A 17 -0.86 -41.38 -33.06
CA ALA A 17 -1.06 -42.42 -32.04
C ALA A 17 -1.24 -41.76 -30.66
N LEU A 18 -2.44 -41.93 -30.12
CA LEU A 18 -2.93 -41.53 -28.81
C LEU A 18 -3.38 -42.84 -28.15
N ALA A 19 -2.84 -43.18 -26.98
CA ALA A 19 -3.33 -44.17 -25.99
C ALA A 19 -2.15 -44.68 -25.16
N ALA A 20 -2.24 -45.04 -23.89
CA ALA A 20 -3.21 -44.82 -22.82
C ALA A 20 -2.51 -45.32 -21.55
N ALA A 21 -2.74 -44.66 -20.43
CA ALA A 21 -2.31 -45.05 -19.09
C ALA A 21 -2.91 -46.40 -18.67
N LEU A 22 -2.25 -47.14 -17.77
CA LEU A 22 -2.90 -47.97 -16.74
C LEU A 22 -1.93 -48.39 -15.60
N ALA A 23 -2.49 -48.31 -14.38
CA ALA A 23 -2.11 -48.95 -13.10
C ALA A 23 -0.84 -48.46 -12.36
N GLY A 24 -0.86 -48.03 -11.09
CA GLY A 24 -1.87 -48.14 -10.04
C GLY A 24 -1.16 -48.38 -8.69
N MET A 25 -0.60 -47.33 -8.07
CA MET A 25 -0.01 -47.40 -6.73
C MET A 25 -1.08 -47.08 -5.68
N THR A 26 -1.52 -48.08 -4.93
CA THR A 26 -2.41 -47.94 -3.78
C THR A 26 -1.61 -47.52 -2.54
N LEU A 27 -1.73 -46.26 -2.12
CA LEU A 27 -1.32 -45.79 -0.80
C LEU A 27 -2.59 -45.36 -0.05
N ALA A 28 -2.92 -46.09 1.01
CA ALA A 28 -4.03 -45.78 1.90
C ALA A 28 -3.68 -44.55 2.78
N PRO A 29 -4.60 -43.58 2.96
CA PRO A 29 -4.40 -42.55 3.96
C PRO A 29 -4.83 -43.07 5.34
N VAL A 30 -3.90 -43.06 6.29
CA VAL A 30 -4.16 -43.23 7.72
C VAL A 30 -4.92 -41.99 8.20
N ALA A 31 -6.15 -42.18 8.70
CA ALA A 31 -6.95 -41.10 9.27
C ALA A 31 -6.33 -40.63 10.60
N ALA A 32 -5.75 -39.43 10.61
CA ALA A 32 -5.40 -38.73 11.84
C ALA A 32 -6.69 -38.22 12.50
N GLN A 33 -7.07 -38.82 13.62
CA GLN A 33 -8.17 -38.36 14.46
C GLN A 33 -7.77 -37.03 15.12
N ALA A 34 -8.25 -35.91 14.59
CA ALA A 34 -8.15 -34.62 15.26
C ALA A 34 -9.15 -34.62 16.44
N GLN A 35 -8.64 -34.82 17.66
CA GLN A 35 -9.43 -34.69 18.88
C GLN A 35 -9.73 -33.21 19.12
N VAL A 36 -10.96 -32.79 18.79
CA VAL A 36 -11.48 -31.48 19.17
C VAL A 36 -11.68 -31.47 20.69
N ARG A 37 -10.83 -30.75 21.42
CA ARG A 37 -11.09 -30.40 22.82
C ARG A 37 -11.80 -29.06 22.84
N THR A 38 -13.06 -29.07 23.25
CA THR A 38 -13.84 -27.87 23.53
C THR A 38 -13.25 -27.19 24.77
N VAL A 39 -12.45 -26.15 24.54
CA VAL A 39 -11.98 -25.26 25.61
C VAL A 39 -13.06 -24.22 25.81
N ASP A 40 -13.68 -24.19 26.98
CA ASP A 40 -14.62 -23.13 27.38
C ASP A 40 -13.81 -21.86 27.71
N PRO A 41 -13.92 -20.78 26.92
CA PRO A 41 -13.13 -19.57 27.10
C PRO A 41 -13.48 -18.78 28.37
N ASN A 42 -14.58 -19.12 29.08
CA ASN A 42 -14.96 -18.40 30.30
C ASN A 42 -14.26 -18.92 31.56
N ALA A 43 -13.69 -20.14 31.54
CA ALA A 43 -13.03 -20.72 32.71
C ALA A 43 -11.69 -20.04 33.06
N ALA A 44 -11.05 -19.37 32.10
CA ALA A 44 -9.76 -18.69 32.30
C ALA A 44 -9.88 -17.30 32.95
N ILE A 45 -11.08 -16.72 33.01
CA ILE A 45 -11.28 -15.33 33.45
C ILE A 45 -11.62 -15.27 34.95
N ASP A 46 -12.22 -16.31 35.52
CA ASP A 46 -12.82 -16.25 36.86
C ASP A 46 -11.86 -16.68 38.00
N SER A 47 -10.63 -17.09 37.67
CA SER A 47 -9.68 -17.66 38.65
C SER A 47 -8.72 -16.65 39.29
N ASP A 48 -8.75 -15.37 38.88
CA ASP A 48 -7.76 -14.36 39.31
C ASP A 48 -8.37 -13.02 39.78
N LEU A 49 -9.66 -13.02 40.15
CA LEU A 49 -10.32 -11.83 40.69
C LEU A 49 -10.22 -11.79 42.22
N ALA A 50 -9.16 -11.16 42.73
CA ALA A 50 -9.09 -10.72 44.12
C ALA A 50 -9.91 -9.42 44.33
N PRO A 51 -10.69 -9.27 45.43
CA PRO A 51 -11.39 -8.02 45.72
C PRO A 51 -10.40 -6.87 45.96
N PRO A 52 -10.62 -5.66 45.42
CA PRO A 52 -9.76 -4.52 45.71
C PRO A 52 -9.98 -4.03 47.16
N PRO A 53 -8.90 -3.72 47.91
CA PRO A 53 -9.02 -3.12 49.23
C PRO A 53 -9.52 -1.68 49.12
N GLN A 54 -10.49 -1.31 49.97
CA GLN A 54 -10.97 0.07 50.09
C GLN A 54 -9.91 0.95 50.77
N GLN A 55 -9.31 1.87 50.03
CA GLN A 55 -8.45 2.93 50.59
C GLN A 55 -9.21 4.26 50.59
N GLY A 56 -9.59 4.69 51.79
CA GLY A 56 -9.93 6.08 52.07
C GLY A 56 -8.66 6.87 52.36
N SER A 57 -8.32 7.85 51.52
CA SER A 57 -7.50 8.99 51.90
C SER A 57 -7.73 10.13 50.90
N THR A 58 -8.11 11.29 51.40
CA THR A 58 -8.18 12.56 50.67
C THR A 58 -6.79 13.00 50.18
N PRO A 59 -6.64 13.55 48.96
CA PRO A 59 -5.37 14.12 48.51
C PRO A 59 -5.00 15.39 49.29
N THR A 60 -3.82 15.41 49.91
CA THR A 60 -3.22 16.62 50.51
C THR A 60 -2.33 17.30 49.48
N GLU A 61 -2.61 18.59 49.23
CA GLU A 61 -1.88 19.48 48.33
C GLU A 61 -0.44 19.75 48.82
N PRO A 62 0.60 19.64 47.98
CA PRO A 62 1.96 20.03 48.35
C PRO A 62 2.09 21.54 48.47
N GLY A 63 2.57 22.00 49.63
CA GLY A 63 2.70 23.39 50.00
C GLY A 63 3.57 24.23 49.06
N VAL A 64 3.07 25.42 48.74
CA VAL A 64 3.81 26.49 48.08
C VAL A 64 4.53 27.30 49.16
N ASP A 65 5.85 27.37 49.06
CA ASP A 65 6.73 28.18 49.89
C ASP A 65 6.55 29.68 49.56
N ASN A 66 6.19 30.48 50.56
CA ASN A 66 5.87 31.90 50.45
C ASN A 66 7.08 32.83 50.72
N SER A 67 8.31 32.35 50.53
CA SER A 67 9.53 33.12 50.86
C SER A 67 10.19 33.89 49.69
N VAL A 68 9.49 34.12 48.57
CA VAL A 68 10.00 34.99 47.49
C VAL A 68 9.40 36.40 47.59
N GLN A 69 10.24 37.33 48.03
CA GLN A 69 9.97 38.75 48.23
C GLN A 69 9.69 39.50 46.90
N PRO A 70 8.70 40.42 46.82
CA PRO A 70 8.48 41.25 45.63
C PRO A 70 9.49 42.40 45.56
N GLY A 71 10.35 42.38 44.54
CA GLY A 71 11.31 43.45 44.24
C GLY A 71 10.84 44.36 43.10
N THR A 72 10.52 45.61 43.46
CA THR A 72 10.78 46.89 42.74
C THR A 72 10.50 47.02 41.23
N SER A 73 9.49 47.85 40.94
CA SER A 73 9.45 48.95 39.96
C SER A 73 10.28 48.88 38.67
N TYR A 74 9.59 48.86 37.52
CA TYR A 74 10.13 49.29 36.22
C TYR A 74 9.41 50.56 35.73
N PRO A 75 10.12 51.54 35.13
CA PRO A 75 9.50 52.77 34.60
C PRO A 75 8.70 52.47 33.34
N ALA A 76 7.60 53.22 33.14
CA ALA A 76 6.92 53.32 31.86
C ALA A 76 7.84 53.99 30.84
N ASP A 77 8.12 53.30 29.73
CA ASP A 77 8.69 53.90 28.52
C ASP A 77 7.78 53.64 27.31
N ASN A 78 7.81 54.62 26.44
CA ASN A 78 6.83 55.06 25.48
C ASN A 78 6.79 54.19 24.23
N GLY A 79 5.68 54.29 23.50
CA GLY A 79 5.42 53.58 22.26
C GLY A 79 6.57 53.67 21.25
N ALA A 80 7.05 52.50 20.85
CA ALA A 80 7.70 52.28 19.58
C ALA A 80 6.86 51.28 18.79
N ALA A 81 6.52 51.68 17.57
CA ALA A 81 5.64 50.96 16.65
C ALA A 81 6.03 49.49 16.52
N SER A 82 5.03 48.61 16.63
CA SER A 82 5.10 47.24 16.11
C SER A 82 5.34 47.33 14.60
N THR A 83 6.59 47.29 14.16
CA THR A 83 6.91 46.92 12.78
C THR A 83 6.41 45.49 12.59
N ALA A 84 5.26 45.38 11.92
CA ALA A 84 4.74 44.13 11.42
C ALA A 84 5.87 43.41 10.67
N ALA A 85 6.24 42.23 11.17
CA ALA A 85 7.10 41.32 10.42
C ALA A 85 6.42 41.07 9.06
N PRO A 86 7.16 41.16 7.94
CA PRO A 86 6.57 40.86 6.65
C PRO A 86 6.09 39.41 6.67
N ALA A 87 4.86 39.18 6.21
CA ALA A 87 4.39 37.84 5.87
C ALA A 87 5.37 37.25 4.84
N GLY A 88 6.16 36.26 5.25
CA GLY A 88 7.27 35.77 4.43
C GLY A 88 7.60 34.32 4.75
N THR A 89 7.37 33.47 3.74
CA THR A 89 8.04 32.18 3.47
C THR A 89 8.26 31.26 4.66
N GLY A 90 7.52 30.15 4.72
CA GLY A 90 7.78 29.08 5.68
C GLY A 90 9.27 28.75 5.76
N ALA A 91 9.79 28.58 6.96
CA ALA A 91 11.17 28.16 7.21
C ALA A 91 11.19 26.67 7.57
N THR A 92 12.23 25.95 7.17
CA THR A 92 12.46 24.58 7.61
C THR A 92 12.77 24.55 9.11
N ALA A 93 12.75 23.36 9.73
CA ALA A 93 13.10 23.20 11.15
C ALA A 93 14.53 23.72 11.50
N THR A 94 15.38 23.91 10.49
CA THR A 94 16.74 24.46 10.62
C THR A 94 16.79 25.98 10.39
N GLY A 95 15.64 26.64 10.22
CA GLY A 95 15.53 28.08 9.94
C GLY A 95 15.88 28.49 8.51
N ALA A 96 16.13 27.54 7.60
CA ALA A 96 16.39 27.83 6.20
C ALA A 96 15.07 28.12 5.46
N PRO A 97 15.05 29.03 4.46
CA PRO A 97 13.84 29.30 3.70
C PRO A 97 13.37 28.04 2.95
N VAL A 98 12.06 27.74 3.01
CA VAL A 98 11.46 26.70 2.16
C VAL A 98 11.52 27.17 0.72
N THR A 99 12.16 26.36 -0.12
CA THR A 99 12.24 26.55 -1.57
C THR A 99 11.37 25.51 -2.27
N ALA A 100 11.10 25.69 -3.57
CA ALA A 100 10.39 24.68 -4.36
C ALA A 100 11.09 23.30 -4.39
N ASN A 101 12.39 23.26 -4.08
CA ASN A 101 13.19 22.02 -4.01
C ASN A 101 13.30 21.45 -2.60
N SER A 102 12.74 22.12 -1.59
CA SER A 102 12.75 21.62 -0.21
C SER A 102 11.87 20.37 -0.12
N PRO A 103 12.30 19.32 0.61
CA PRO A 103 11.46 18.15 0.86
C PRO A 103 10.12 18.56 1.49
N PRO A 104 9.00 17.91 1.12
CA PRO A 104 7.72 18.16 1.77
C PRO A 104 7.81 17.97 3.28
N ALA A 105 7.03 18.75 4.03
CA ALA A 105 6.93 18.59 5.47
C ALA A 105 6.46 17.16 5.80
N ALA A 106 7.14 16.51 6.75
CA ALA A 106 6.73 15.19 7.20
C ALA A 106 5.27 15.20 7.67
N ILE A 107 4.50 14.20 7.25
CA ILE A 107 3.11 14.07 7.63
C ILE A 107 3.04 13.74 9.13
N SER A 108 2.22 14.48 9.88
CA SER A 108 2.02 14.24 11.31
C SER A 108 1.53 12.80 11.54
N PRO A 109 1.92 12.12 12.64
CA PRO A 109 1.49 10.75 12.90
C PRO A 109 -0.04 10.57 12.86
N GLY A 110 -0.81 11.56 13.35
CA GLY A 110 -2.28 11.54 13.33
C GLY A 110 -2.90 11.63 11.92
N ASP A 111 -2.15 12.14 10.95
CA ASP A 111 -2.55 12.31 9.55
C ASP A 111 -2.08 11.15 8.66
N SER A 112 -1.53 10.09 9.27
CA SER A 112 -1.10 8.87 8.60
C SER A 112 -1.92 7.64 9.03
N TYR A 113 -1.89 6.59 8.22
CA TYR A 113 -2.46 5.29 8.56
C TYR A 113 -1.47 4.44 9.36
N GLN A 114 -1.97 3.78 10.39
CA GLN A 114 -1.18 2.87 11.21
C GLN A 114 -1.03 1.52 10.50
N GLN A 115 -0.03 0.75 10.92
CA GLN A 115 0.22 -0.57 10.34
C GLN A 115 -1.02 -1.49 10.42
N ASP A 116 -1.66 -1.58 11.59
CA ASP A 116 -2.81 -2.46 11.78
C ASP A 116 -4.03 -2.04 10.95
N ASP A 117 -4.24 -0.72 10.77
CA ASP A 117 -5.28 -0.19 9.90
C ASP A 117 -5.08 -0.64 8.45
N LEU A 118 -3.82 -0.56 7.97
CA LEU A 118 -3.46 -0.93 6.61
C LEU A 118 -3.54 -2.44 6.38
N ILE A 119 -3.12 -3.24 7.37
CA ILE A 119 -3.24 -4.70 7.31
C ILE A 119 -4.73 -5.07 7.23
N GLY A 120 -5.58 -4.54 8.14
CA GLY A 120 -7.01 -4.82 8.12
C GLY A 120 -7.70 -4.36 6.83
N ALA A 121 -7.35 -3.18 6.31
CA ALA A 121 -7.87 -2.69 5.04
C ALA A 121 -7.43 -3.56 3.85
N ALA A 122 -6.16 -4.00 3.83
CA ALA A 122 -5.64 -4.87 2.79
C ALA A 122 -6.22 -6.29 2.87
N GLU A 123 -6.46 -6.83 4.07
CA GLU A 123 -7.18 -8.09 4.25
C GLU A 123 -8.62 -8.01 3.74
N GLY A 124 -9.27 -6.84 3.85
CA GLY A 124 -10.56 -6.59 3.21
C GLY A 124 -10.53 -6.71 1.68
N VAL A 125 -9.35 -6.52 1.07
CA VAL A 125 -9.13 -6.62 -0.39
C VAL A 125 -8.66 -8.01 -0.80
N PHE A 126 -7.72 -8.61 -0.06
CA PHE A 126 -7.09 -9.87 -0.42
C PHE A 126 -7.69 -11.11 0.26
N GLY A 127 -8.56 -10.92 1.26
CA GLY A 127 -9.05 -11.96 2.14
C GLY A 127 -8.28 -12.01 3.45
N LYS A 128 -8.96 -12.39 4.54
CA LYS A 128 -8.37 -12.55 5.86
C LYS A 128 -7.32 -13.65 5.87
N GLY A 129 -6.22 -13.43 6.57
CA GLY A 129 -5.17 -14.45 6.73
C GLY A 129 -4.38 -14.72 5.46
N ALA A 130 -4.32 -13.77 4.52
CA ALA A 130 -3.46 -13.87 3.35
C ALA A 130 -1.99 -13.94 3.80
N GLU A 131 -1.40 -15.13 3.68
CA GLU A 131 -0.07 -15.43 4.21
C GLU A 131 0.98 -14.48 3.61
N GLY A 132 1.72 -13.78 4.47
CA GLY A 132 2.75 -12.82 4.06
C GLY A 132 2.27 -11.39 3.76
N LEU A 133 0.96 -11.11 3.76
CA LEU A 133 0.42 -9.75 3.57
C LEU A 133 0.90 -8.78 4.67
N ALA A 134 0.79 -9.20 5.93
CA ALA A 134 1.28 -8.40 7.05
C ALA A 134 2.79 -8.13 6.92
N GLY A 135 3.57 -9.15 6.55
CA GLY A 135 5.02 -9.04 6.42
C GLY A 135 5.46 -8.09 5.30
N ILE A 136 4.78 -8.06 4.16
CA ILE A 136 5.11 -7.09 3.10
C ILE A 136 4.75 -5.66 3.51
N ILE A 137 3.60 -5.45 4.17
CA ILE A 137 3.19 -4.13 4.65
C ILE A 137 4.15 -3.62 5.71
N GLU A 138 4.48 -4.46 6.71
CA GLU A 138 5.45 -4.12 7.76
C GLU A 138 6.81 -3.73 7.14
N LYS A 139 7.29 -4.51 6.17
CA LYS A 139 8.55 -4.22 5.48
C LYS A 139 8.51 -2.89 4.72
N ILE A 140 7.44 -2.62 3.99
CA ILE A 140 7.30 -1.34 3.26
C ILE A 140 7.22 -0.17 4.24
N LEU A 141 6.45 -0.30 5.33
CA LEU A 141 6.33 0.74 6.35
C LEU A 141 7.64 1.02 7.09
N LYS A 142 8.44 -0.03 7.31
CA LYS A 142 9.78 0.12 7.88
C LYS A 142 10.70 0.92 6.97
N ASP A 143 10.61 0.72 5.66
CA ASP A 143 11.50 1.36 4.68
C ASP A 143 11.02 2.77 4.28
N GLN A 144 9.71 2.99 4.19
CA GLN A 144 9.11 4.20 3.62
C GLN A 144 8.32 5.04 4.64
N GLY A 145 8.17 4.54 5.87
CA GLY A 145 7.28 5.14 6.85
C GLY A 145 5.81 4.88 6.56
N ARG A 146 4.94 5.73 7.12
CA ARG A 146 3.49 5.53 7.09
C ARG A 146 2.82 6.37 6.00
N PRO A 147 1.92 5.78 5.19
CA PRO A 147 1.19 6.50 4.17
C PRO A 147 0.03 7.33 4.76
N ASN A 148 -0.38 8.38 4.07
CA ASN A 148 -1.56 9.19 4.42
C ASN A 148 -2.81 8.84 3.61
N ALA A 149 -2.66 7.99 2.60
CA ALA A 149 -3.76 7.40 1.85
C ALA A 149 -3.49 5.94 1.49
N TYR A 150 -4.55 5.22 1.16
CA TYR A 150 -4.46 3.95 0.46
C TYR A 150 -5.58 3.79 -0.56
N ILE A 151 -5.38 2.94 -1.55
CA ILE A 151 -6.39 2.58 -2.56
C ILE A 151 -6.68 1.10 -2.42
N ALA A 152 -7.96 0.78 -2.19
CA ALA A 152 -8.47 -0.58 -2.22
C ALA A 152 -9.17 -0.82 -3.55
N GLY A 153 -8.74 -1.79 -4.35
CA GLY A 153 -9.31 -1.97 -5.67
C GLY A 153 -8.97 -3.27 -6.37
N ARG A 154 -9.28 -3.29 -7.67
CA ARG A 154 -9.10 -4.45 -8.56
C ARG A 154 -8.57 -3.97 -9.89
N GLU A 155 -7.75 -4.80 -10.52
CA GLU A 155 -7.23 -4.55 -11.86
C GLU A 155 -7.47 -5.74 -12.77
N ALA A 156 -7.77 -5.46 -14.02
CA ALA A 156 -7.80 -6.40 -15.12
C ALA A 156 -6.68 -6.05 -16.11
N SER A 157 -5.99 -7.06 -16.63
CA SER A 157 -4.94 -6.88 -17.62
C SER A 157 -5.00 -7.97 -18.67
N GLY A 158 -4.62 -7.66 -19.89
CA GLY A 158 -4.45 -8.65 -20.95
C GLY A 158 -3.20 -8.31 -21.76
N ALA A 159 -2.34 -9.29 -22.00
CA ALA A 159 -1.11 -9.10 -22.74
C ALA A 159 -0.81 -10.28 -23.68
N PHE A 160 -0.27 -9.97 -24.87
CA PHE A 160 0.45 -10.91 -25.71
C PHE A 160 1.80 -10.26 -26.02
N VAL A 161 2.77 -10.44 -25.12
CA VAL A 161 4.06 -9.70 -25.03
C VAL A 161 3.93 -8.29 -24.46
N VAL A 162 3.11 -7.44 -25.07
CA VAL A 162 2.74 -6.11 -24.53
C VAL A 162 1.23 -6.00 -24.48
N GLY A 163 0.72 -5.40 -23.43
CA GLY A 163 -0.69 -5.29 -23.16
C GLY A 163 -1.06 -4.03 -22.42
N LEU A 164 -2.32 -3.98 -22.02
CA LEU A 164 -2.86 -2.91 -21.19
C LEU A 164 -3.40 -3.50 -19.88
N ARG A 165 -3.35 -2.66 -18.86
CA ARG A 165 -4.06 -2.86 -17.60
C ARG A 165 -5.06 -1.73 -17.38
N TYR A 166 -6.17 -2.09 -16.76
CA TYR A 166 -7.24 -1.22 -16.35
C TYR A 166 -7.62 -1.60 -14.92
N GLY A 167 -7.71 -0.63 -14.03
CA GLY A 167 -8.19 -0.88 -12.70
C GLY A 167 -9.05 0.23 -12.16
N SER A 168 -9.74 -0.11 -11.08
CA SER A 168 -10.65 0.77 -10.36
C SER A 168 -10.63 0.42 -8.88
N GLY A 169 -10.82 1.42 -8.05
CA GLY A 169 -10.90 1.25 -6.61
C GLY A 169 -11.32 2.52 -5.90
N THR A 170 -11.27 2.45 -4.58
CA THR A 170 -11.60 3.57 -3.71
C THR A 170 -10.32 4.05 -3.02
N LEU A 171 -9.94 5.31 -3.29
CA LEU A 171 -8.97 6.04 -2.49
C LEU A 171 -9.58 6.36 -1.13
N ASN A 172 -8.85 6.03 -0.07
CA ASN A 172 -9.14 6.41 1.30
C ASN A 172 -8.00 7.34 1.75
N HIS A 173 -8.28 8.64 1.83
CA HIS A 173 -7.36 9.64 2.33
C HIS A 173 -7.71 9.99 3.77
N LYS A 174 -6.69 10.14 4.63
CA LYS A 174 -6.88 10.33 6.06
C LYS A 174 -7.68 11.60 6.39
N ILE A 175 -7.47 12.66 5.62
CA ILE A 175 -8.08 13.99 5.85
C ILE A 175 -9.25 14.24 4.89
N GLU A 176 -9.04 14.03 3.58
CA GLU A 176 -10.05 14.35 2.55
C GLU A 176 -11.11 13.27 2.34
N GLY A 177 -10.99 12.12 3.01
CA GLY A 177 -11.97 11.05 2.95
C GLY A 177 -11.86 10.18 1.70
N LYS A 178 -13.01 9.70 1.21
CA LYS A 178 -13.06 8.63 0.20
C LYS A 178 -13.40 9.15 -1.19
N ARG A 179 -12.74 8.62 -2.21
CA ARG A 179 -13.03 8.94 -3.64
C ARG A 179 -12.87 7.71 -4.51
N GLU A 180 -13.72 7.60 -5.53
CA GLU A 180 -13.51 6.60 -6.59
C GLU A 180 -12.35 7.02 -7.49
N VAL A 181 -11.52 6.06 -7.85
CA VAL A 181 -10.34 6.28 -8.66
C VAL A 181 -10.17 5.16 -9.68
N TYR A 182 -9.71 5.53 -10.87
CA TYR A 182 -9.45 4.61 -11.96
C TYR A 182 -7.99 4.73 -12.35
N TRP A 183 -7.41 3.67 -12.88
CA TRP A 183 -6.07 3.73 -13.45
C TRP A 183 -5.92 2.87 -14.67
N THR A 184 -4.94 3.25 -15.49
CA THR A 184 -4.53 2.52 -16.67
C THR A 184 -3.01 2.45 -16.75
N GLY A 185 -2.48 1.51 -17.51
CA GLY A 185 -1.05 1.43 -17.74
C GLY A 185 -0.69 0.31 -18.73
N PRO A 186 0.57 0.26 -19.18
CA PRO A 186 1.08 -0.90 -19.88
C PRO A 186 1.07 -2.12 -18.96
N SER A 187 0.85 -3.29 -19.55
CA SER A 187 1.12 -4.59 -18.92
C SER A 187 2.14 -5.35 -19.77
N ILE A 188 3.08 -6.01 -19.11
CA ILE A 188 4.07 -6.88 -19.75
C ILE A 188 3.90 -8.25 -19.12
N GLY A 189 3.62 -9.25 -19.94
CA GLY A 189 3.37 -10.60 -19.45
C GLY A 189 3.00 -11.58 -20.55
N PHE A 190 3.08 -12.86 -20.21
CA PHE A 190 2.66 -13.98 -21.03
C PHE A 190 1.23 -14.44 -20.69
N ASP A 191 0.42 -13.55 -20.13
CA ASP A 191 -0.98 -13.81 -19.77
C ASP A 191 -1.87 -13.68 -21.01
N VAL A 192 -1.77 -14.68 -21.88
CA VAL A 192 -2.70 -14.87 -23.00
C VAL A 192 -4.07 -15.23 -22.41
N GLY A 193 -5.03 -14.28 -22.47
CA GLY A 193 -6.43 -14.57 -22.10
C GLY A 193 -7.09 -13.63 -21.08
N GLY A 194 -6.39 -12.61 -20.57
CA GLY A 194 -6.98 -11.67 -19.62
C GLY A 194 -6.96 -12.21 -18.18
N ASN A 195 -6.47 -11.39 -17.25
CA ASN A 195 -6.31 -11.70 -15.83
C ASN A 195 -6.98 -10.59 -15.02
N ALA A 196 -7.78 -10.93 -14.01
CA ALA A 196 -8.31 -10.01 -13.03
C ALA A 196 -7.76 -10.34 -11.64
N ALA A 197 -7.20 -9.33 -10.97
CA ALA A 197 -6.58 -9.46 -9.66
C ALA A 197 -7.00 -8.32 -8.72
N ASN A 198 -6.98 -8.59 -7.42
CA ASN A 198 -7.14 -7.55 -6.42
C ASN A 198 -5.82 -6.77 -6.28
N THR A 199 -5.90 -5.49 -5.94
CA THR A 199 -4.73 -4.64 -5.73
C THR A 199 -4.96 -3.69 -4.57
N PHE A 200 -3.90 -3.44 -3.81
CA PHE A 200 -3.90 -2.48 -2.71
C PHE A 200 -2.73 -1.52 -2.90
N VAL A 201 -2.98 -0.22 -2.93
CA VAL A 201 -1.93 0.78 -3.19
C VAL A 201 -1.72 1.62 -1.95
N LEU A 202 -0.50 1.63 -1.41
CA LEU A 202 -0.12 2.60 -0.39
C LEU A 202 0.23 3.92 -1.06
N VAL A 203 -0.27 5.04 -0.53
CA VAL A 203 -0.12 6.37 -1.11
C VAL A 203 0.47 7.32 -0.08
N TYR A 204 1.61 7.91 -0.43
CA TYR A 204 2.39 8.79 0.43
C TYR A 204 2.45 10.19 -0.13
N ASN A 205 2.52 11.19 0.76
CA ASN A 205 2.69 12.60 0.42
C ASN A 205 1.58 13.15 -0.47
N LEU A 206 0.37 12.59 -0.38
CA LEU A 206 -0.79 13.07 -1.13
C LEU A 206 -1.49 14.17 -0.32
N TYR A 207 -1.05 15.42 -0.45
CA TYR A 207 -1.61 16.54 0.32
C TYR A 207 -2.93 17.06 -0.26
N ASP A 208 -3.06 16.99 -1.58
CA ASP A 208 -4.30 17.22 -2.32
C ASP A 208 -4.63 15.94 -3.10
N THR A 209 -5.84 15.41 -2.94
CA THR A 209 -6.29 14.24 -3.70
C THR A 209 -6.27 14.45 -5.22
N GLN A 210 -6.30 15.70 -5.69
CA GLN A 210 -6.14 16.03 -7.11
C GLN A 210 -4.73 15.69 -7.65
N ASP A 211 -3.70 15.74 -6.80
CA ASP A 211 -2.33 15.37 -7.17
C ASP A 211 -2.19 13.86 -7.45
N LEU A 212 -3.23 13.06 -7.17
CA LEU A 212 -3.28 11.67 -7.57
C LEU A 212 -3.52 11.51 -9.08
N TYR A 213 -4.15 12.46 -9.77
CA TYR A 213 -4.62 12.27 -11.15
C TYR A 213 -3.54 12.57 -12.20
N HIS A 214 -2.39 11.92 -12.03
CA HIS A 214 -1.23 12.02 -12.89
C HIS A 214 -0.80 10.66 -13.44
N ARG A 215 0.22 10.71 -14.30
CA ARG A 215 0.94 9.54 -14.78
C ARG A 215 2.15 9.30 -13.88
N PHE A 216 2.13 8.22 -13.11
CA PHE A 216 3.20 7.81 -12.22
C PHE A 216 4.11 6.82 -12.94
N PRO A 217 5.28 7.24 -13.46
CA PRO A 217 6.27 6.31 -13.96
C PRO A 217 6.78 5.41 -12.82
N ALA A 218 7.12 4.17 -13.18
CA ALA A 218 7.95 3.32 -12.34
C ALA A 218 9.29 4.03 -12.12
N ALA A 219 9.68 4.17 -10.86
CA ALA A 219 10.99 4.71 -10.53
C ALA A 219 11.94 3.59 -10.15
N GLU A 220 13.25 3.85 -10.21
CA GLU A 220 14.22 2.94 -9.61
C GLU A 220 13.93 2.84 -8.11
N GLY A 221 13.65 1.63 -7.65
CA GLY A 221 13.19 1.38 -6.29
C GLY A 221 13.14 -0.10 -5.95
N THR A 222 12.96 -0.37 -4.67
CA THR A 222 12.96 -1.73 -4.12
C THR A 222 11.70 -2.48 -4.58
N ALA A 223 11.90 -3.61 -5.26
CA ALA A 223 10.83 -4.58 -5.44
C ALA A 223 10.70 -5.43 -4.17
N TYR A 224 9.49 -5.52 -3.63
CA TYR A 224 9.22 -6.35 -2.46
C TYR A 224 8.55 -7.65 -2.91
N LEU A 225 9.02 -8.78 -2.37
CA LEU A 225 8.40 -10.09 -2.56
C LEU A 225 8.35 -10.82 -1.23
N VAL A 226 7.15 -11.07 -0.72
CA VAL A 226 6.92 -11.80 0.54
C VAL A 226 5.63 -12.61 0.42
N GLY A 227 5.66 -13.91 0.69
CA GLY A 227 4.45 -14.76 0.73
C GLY A 227 3.60 -14.76 -0.55
N GLY A 228 4.20 -14.55 -1.73
CA GLY A 228 3.45 -14.43 -2.99
C GLY A 228 2.83 -13.06 -3.24
N PHE A 229 3.08 -12.07 -2.38
CA PHE A 229 2.79 -10.66 -2.65
C PHE A 229 3.98 -9.98 -3.30
N THR A 230 3.69 -9.17 -4.32
CA THR A 230 4.66 -8.28 -4.96
C THR A 230 4.30 -6.83 -4.66
N ALA A 231 5.31 -5.97 -4.51
CA ALA A 231 5.10 -4.53 -4.50
C ALA A 231 6.06 -3.81 -5.44
N SER A 232 5.54 -2.79 -6.13
CA SER A 232 6.28 -1.94 -7.07
C SER A 232 6.28 -0.49 -6.62
N TYR A 233 7.27 0.31 -7.02
CA TYR A 233 7.40 1.71 -6.62
C TYR A 233 7.16 2.65 -7.82
N LEU A 234 6.22 3.59 -7.67
CA LEU A 234 5.94 4.62 -8.68
C LEU A 234 5.94 6.01 -8.04
N ARG A 235 6.38 7.02 -8.80
CA ARG A 235 6.54 8.37 -8.27
C ARG A 235 6.21 9.45 -9.29
N TRP A 236 5.53 10.49 -8.83
CA TRP A 236 5.33 11.73 -9.57
C TRP A 236 5.51 12.91 -8.62
N GLY A 237 6.51 13.76 -8.87
CA GLY A 237 6.88 14.82 -7.93
C GLY A 237 7.20 14.25 -6.54
N SER A 238 6.51 14.75 -5.52
CA SER A 238 6.62 14.28 -4.13
C SER A 238 5.76 13.05 -3.82
N VAL A 239 4.72 12.78 -4.63
CA VAL A 239 3.73 11.72 -4.38
C VAL A 239 4.33 10.36 -4.76
N VAL A 240 4.22 9.40 -3.84
CA VAL A 240 4.74 8.05 -4.00
C VAL A 240 3.59 7.04 -3.89
N LEU A 241 3.55 6.12 -4.84
CA LEU A 241 2.58 5.03 -4.89
C LEU A 241 3.31 3.69 -4.81
N ILE A 242 2.83 2.82 -3.92
CA ILE A 242 3.34 1.46 -3.78
C ILE A 242 2.19 0.46 -3.96
N PRO A 243 1.90 0.04 -5.21
CA PRO A 243 0.93 -1.01 -5.48
C PRO A 243 1.44 -2.37 -5.02
N ILE A 244 0.63 -3.03 -4.21
CA ILE A 244 0.79 -4.40 -3.69
C ILE A 244 -0.21 -5.30 -4.42
N ARG A 245 0.25 -6.46 -4.87
CA ARG A 245 -0.55 -7.43 -5.63
C ARG A 245 -0.24 -8.86 -5.19
N LEU A 246 -1.25 -9.71 -5.21
CA LEU A 246 -1.10 -11.16 -5.01
C LEU A 246 -0.80 -11.84 -6.35
N GLY A 247 0.25 -12.67 -6.41
CA GLY A 247 0.61 -13.42 -7.61
C GLY A 247 1.50 -14.62 -7.32
N VAL A 248 1.13 -15.78 -7.86
CA VAL A 248 1.94 -17.01 -7.74
C VAL A 248 3.13 -16.95 -8.70
N GLY A 249 4.35 -16.97 -8.14
CA GLY A 249 5.60 -17.14 -8.87
C GLY A 249 6.33 -15.85 -9.26
N TYR A 250 7.53 -16.03 -9.82
CA TYR A 250 8.47 -15.03 -10.36
C TYR A 250 7.91 -14.17 -11.52
N ARG A 251 6.60 -13.89 -11.51
CA ARG A 251 5.99 -12.73 -12.14
C ARG A 251 6.49 -11.46 -11.44
N LEU A 252 7.81 -11.31 -11.35
CA LEU A 252 8.48 -10.03 -11.46
C LEU A 252 8.21 -9.53 -12.88
N GLY A 253 6.93 -9.35 -13.22
CA GLY A 253 6.55 -8.30 -14.13
C GLY A 253 6.99 -7.06 -13.41
N VAL A 254 8.26 -6.67 -13.63
CA VAL A 254 8.66 -5.29 -13.56
C VAL A 254 7.56 -4.62 -14.35
N ASN A 255 6.67 -3.91 -13.65
CA ASN A 255 5.69 -3.06 -14.27
C ASN A 255 6.46 -1.85 -14.79
N ALA A 256 7.38 -2.12 -15.71
CA ALA A 256 8.19 -1.17 -16.41
C ALA A 256 7.20 -0.36 -17.24
N GLY A 257 7.10 0.92 -16.92
CA GLY A 257 6.09 1.79 -17.50
C GLY A 257 5.53 2.72 -16.44
N TYR A 258 4.21 2.86 -16.42
CA TYR A 258 3.53 3.84 -15.60
C TYR A 258 2.16 3.37 -15.16
N MET A 259 1.58 4.04 -14.17
CA MET A 259 0.14 4.02 -13.89
C MET A 259 -0.42 5.43 -14.03
N LYS A 260 -1.37 5.61 -14.95
CA LYS A 260 -2.10 6.87 -15.15
C LYS A 260 -3.41 6.78 -14.37
N PHE A 261 -3.55 7.61 -13.34
CA PHE A 261 -4.77 7.69 -12.53
C PHE A 261 -5.71 8.76 -13.08
N THR A 262 -7.01 8.50 -13.00
CA THR A 262 -8.06 9.40 -13.48
C THR A 262 -9.27 9.38 -12.54
N GLU A 263 -9.97 10.52 -12.46
CA GLU A 263 -11.24 10.65 -11.71
C GLU A 263 -12.35 9.83 -12.35
N LYS A 264 -12.41 9.83 -13.69
CA LYS A 264 -13.43 9.15 -14.47
C LYS A 264 -12.83 7.94 -15.15
N ARG A 265 -13.62 6.88 -15.27
CA ARG A 265 -13.24 5.69 -16.03
C ARG A 265 -12.94 6.09 -17.47
N ASN A 266 -11.69 5.90 -17.90
CA ASN A 266 -11.28 6.12 -19.28
C ASN A 266 -10.85 4.79 -19.90
N TRP A 267 -11.40 4.49 -21.08
CA TRP A 267 -11.05 3.28 -21.83
C TRP A 267 -9.77 3.46 -22.67
N LEU A 268 -9.35 4.71 -22.91
CA LEU A 268 -8.15 5.05 -23.66
C LEU A 268 -7.02 5.49 -22.68
N PRO A 269 -5.88 4.78 -22.63
CA PRO A 269 -4.87 4.92 -21.55
C PRO A 269 -3.79 5.98 -21.79
N PHE A 270 -3.84 6.72 -22.91
CA PHE A 270 -2.87 7.77 -23.26
C PHE A 270 -3.34 9.16 -22.80
#